data_AF-A0A6I3U6V6-F1
#
_entry.id   AF-A0A6I3U6V6-F1
#
_cell.length_a   1.000
_cell.length_b   1.000
_cell.length_c   1.000
_cell.angle_alpha   90.00
_cell.angle_beta   90.00
_cell.angle_gamma   90.00
#
_symmetry.space_group_name_H-M   'P 1'
#
loop_
_entity.id
_entity.type
_entity.pdbx_description
1 polymer ?
#
loop_
_entity_poly.entity_id
_entity_poly.type
_entity_poly.pdbx_seq_one_letter_code
_entity_poly.pdbx_strand_id
1 'polypeptide(L)'
;KKAGLISVARGTGGTEIIKDLQDISLLDVYQAVECLGKSGKLFSFHDNPNPNCPVGANIHKVLDQKLLDIQVAMENQLRQMSL
;
A
#
# COMPACT_ATOMS: atom_id res chain seq x y z
N LYS A 1 13.84 1.73 8.53
CA LYS A 1 15.18 1.90 7.92
C LYS A 1 15.13 1.86 6.39
N LYS A 2 14.64 0.78 5.75
CA LYS A 2 14.61 0.67 4.27
C LYS A 2 13.90 1.85 3.59
N ALA A 3 12.77 2.28 4.14
CA ALA A 3 11.99 3.42 3.64
C ALA A 3 12.54 4.81 4.03
N GLY A 4 13.71 4.89 4.67
CA GLY A 4 14.30 6.19 5.03
C GLY A 4 13.47 7.03 6.02
N LEU A 5 12.66 6.40 6.87
CA LEU A 5 11.89 7.08 7.94
C LEU A 5 12.60 7.08 9.30
N ILE A 6 13.50 6.11 9.51
CA ILE A 6 14.27 5.96 10.76
C ILE A 6 15.73 5.61 10.47
N SER A 7 16.64 6.05 11.33
CA SER A 7 18.02 5.57 11.45
C SER A 7 18.10 4.54 12.57
N VAL A 8 19.09 3.63 12.50
CA VAL A 8 19.37 2.65 13.54
C VAL A 8 20.87 2.65 13.80
N ALA A 9 21.27 2.96 15.03
CA ALA A 9 22.66 2.93 15.45
C ALA A 9 23.13 1.46 15.62
N ARG A 10 24.26 1.12 15.02
CA ARG A 10 24.85 -0.23 15.17
C ARG A 10 25.49 -0.35 16.56
N GLY A 11 25.24 -1.47 17.24
CA GLY A 11 25.91 -1.84 18.50
C GLY A 11 25.25 -1.35 19.79
N THR A 12 24.51 -0.24 19.77
CA THR A 12 23.87 0.34 20.97
C THR A 12 22.35 0.19 21.01
N GLY A 13 21.71 -0.23 19.91
CA GLY A 13 20.27 -0.48 19.85
C GLY A 13 19.38 0.77 19.71
N GLY A 14 19.98 1.96 19.53
CA GLY A 14 19.24 3.21 19.34
C GLY A 14 18.53 3.30 17.98
N THR A 15 17.29 3.79 17.98
CA THR A 15 16.51 4.11 16.77
C THR A 15 16.03 5.55 16.86
N GLU A 16 16.23 6.31 15.80
CA GLU A 16 15.84 7.73 15.73
C GLU A 16 15.03 7.99 14.48
N ILE A 17 14.07 8.91 14.56
CA ILE A 17 13.33 9.40 13.41
C ILE A 17 14.22 10.41 12.67
N ILE A 18 14.25 10.33 11.34
CA ILE A 18 15.15 11.14 10.51
C ILE A 18 14.45 12.26 9.72
N LYS A 19 13.17 12.48 10.01
CA LYS A 19 12.32 13.56 9.47
C LYS A 19 11.42 14.07 10.59
N ASP A 20 10.90 15.28 10.45
CA ASP A 20 9.88 15.77 11.38
C ASP A 20 8.59 14.94 11.21
N LEU A 21 7.87 14.69 12.30
CA LEU A 21 6.65 13.85 12.28
C LEU A 21 5.58 14.40 11.33
N GLN A 22 5.46 15.73 11.30
CA GLN A 22 4.58 16.47 10.39
C GLN A 22 4.90 16.24 8.90
N ASP A 23 6.13 15.82 8.57
CA ASP A 23 6.58 15.54 7.20
C ASP A 23 6.49 14.04 6.85
N ILE A 24 6.02 13.21 7.77
CA ILE A 24 5.79 11.77 7.56
C ILE A 24 4.28 11.54 7.48
N SER A 25 3.81 11.21 6.28
CA SER A 25 2.40 10.84 6.08
C SER A 25 2.13 9.41 6.53
N LEU A 26 0.87 9.09 6.83
CA LEU A 26 0.45 7.71 7.05
C LEU A 26 0.65 6.84 5.80
N LEU A 27 0.66 7.45 4.60
CA LEU A 27 0.99 6.73 3.36
C LEU A 27 2.46 6.27 3.36
N ASP A 28 3.38 7.11 3.85
CA ASP A 28 4.80 6.74 3.95
C ASP A 28 4.98 5.54 4.88
N VAL A 29 4.28 5.54 6.02
CA VAL A 29 4.29 4.41 6.96
C VAL A 29 3.67 3.16 6.33
N TYR A 30 2.50 3.31 5.70
CA TYR A 30 1.77 2.22 5.03
C TYR A 30 2.63 1.52 3.96
N GLN A 31 3.36 2.30 3.16
CA GLN A 31 4.28 1.77 2.15
C GLN A 31 5.54 1.16 2.78
N ALA A 32 6.07 1.76 3.85
CA ALA A 32 7.28 1.29 4.52
C ALA A 32 7.15 -0.10 5.15
N VAL A 33 5.93 -0.52 5.50
CA VAL A 33 5.64 -1.84 6.07
C VAL A 33 5.17 -2.85 5.01
N GLU A 34 5.34 -2.54 3.73
CA GLU A 34 5.06 -3.44 2.60
C GLU A 34 3.60 -3.96 2.58
N CYS A 35 2.62 -3.15 3.02
CA CYS A 35 1.21 -3.56 3.14
C CYS A 35 0.59 -4.13 1.85
N LEU A 36 1.05 -3.68 0.66
CA LEU A 36 0.53 -4.12 -0.64
C LEU A 36 1.28 -5.33 -1.23
N GLY A 37 2.29 -5.86 -0.54
CA GLY A 37 3.11 -6.95 -1.02
C GLY A 37 3.73 -6.70 -2.39
N LYS A 38 4.02 -7.78 -3.13
CA LYS A 38 4.69 -7.70 -4.45
C LYS A 38 3.79 -7.22 -5.58
N SER A 39 2.47 -7.37 -5.45
CA SER A 39 1.52 -7.00 -6.50
C SER A 39 1.28 -5.50 -6.57
N GLY A 40 1.52 -4.77 -5.47
CA GLY A 40 1.16 -3.35 -5.36
C GLY A 40 -0.35 -3.12 -5.36
N LYS A 41 -1.16 -4.17 -5.20
CA LYS A 41 -2.62 -4.10 -5.25
C LYS A 41 -3.21 -4.42 -3.88
N LEU A 42 -4.08 -3.53 -3.42
CA LEU A 42 -4.86 -3.69 -2.19
C LEU A 42 -5.88 -4.81 -2.34
N PHE A 43 -6.51 -4.89 -3.51
CA PHE A 43 -7.49 -5.91 -3.85
C PHE A 43 -6.91 -6.87 -4.87
N SER A 44 -7.09 -8.17 -4.64
CA SER A 44 -6.62 -9.22 -5.54
C SER A 44 -7.79 -10.10 -5.96
N PHE A 45 -7.84 -10.42 -7.24
CA PHE A 45 -8.72 -11.45 -7.80
C PHE A 45 -7.89 -12.69 -8.19
N HIS A 46 -8.57 -13.79 -8.48
CA HIS A 46 -7.92 -14.95 -9.07
C HIS A 46 -7.49 -14.64 -10.51
N ASP A 47 -6.21 -14.85 -10.82
CA ASP A 47 -5.64 -14.52 -12.14
C ASP A 47 -6.24 -15.34 -13.31
N ASN A 48 -6.87 -16.47 -13.01
CA ASN A 48 -7.47 -17.36 -14.01
C ASN A 48 -8.92 -17.72 -13.64
N PRO A 49 -9.85 -16.77 -13.73
CA PRO A 49 -11.26 -17.06 -13.50
C PRO A 49 -11.78 -18.00 -14.59
N ASN A 50 -12.69 -18.90 -14.23
CA ASN A 50 -13.28 -19.84 -15.18
C ASN A 50 -13.98 -19.09 -16.33
N PRO A 51 -13.53 -19.23 -17.59
CA PRO A 51 -14.13 -18.53 -18.73
C PRO A 51 -15.54 -19.03 -19.06
N ASN A 52 -15.89 -20.25 -18.62
CA ASN A 52 -17.23 -20.82 -18.80
C ASN A 52 -18.22 -20.38 -17.70
N CYS A 53 -17.73 -19.68 -16.66
CA CYS A 53 -18.59 -19.09 -15.65
C CYS A 53 -18.93 -17.65 -16.06
N PRO A 54 -20.23 -17.29 -16.23
CA PRO A 54 -20.61 -15.93 -16.61
C PRO A 54 -20.07 -14.84 -15.66
N VAL A 55 -19.95 -15.16 -14.37
CA VAL A 55 -19.33 -14.26 -13.38
C VAL A 55 -17.83 -14.18 -13.60
N GLY A 56 -17.15 -15.34 -13.67
CA GLY A 56 -15.69 -15.41 -13.84
C GLY A 56 -15.20 -14.71 -15.10
N ALA A 57 -15.88 -14.88 -16.22
CA ALA A 57 -15.53 -14.26 -17.50
C ALA A 57 -15.64 -12.72 -17.51
N ASN A 58 -16.36 -12.13 -16.56
CA ASN A 58 -16.67 -10.70 -16.55
C ASN A 58 -16.18 -9.93 -15.32
N ILE A 59 -15.81 -10.62 -14.24
CA ILE A 59 -15.53 -9.97 -12.94
C ILE A 59 -14.41 -8.91 -13.04
N HIS A 60 -13.31 -9.21 -13.73
CA HIS A 60 -12.21 -8.26 -13.93
C HIS A 60 -12.63 -7.02 -14.71
N LYS A 61 -13.41 -7.20 -15.78
CA LYS A 61 -13.90 -6.10 -16.62
C LYS A 61 -14.76 -5.11 -15.83
N VAL A 62 -15.48 -5.60 -14.82
CA VAL A 62 -16.42 -4.80 -14.04
C VAL A 62 -15.76 -4.16 -12.82
N LEU A 63 -14.84 -4.87 -12.17
CA LEU A 63 -14.35 -4.50 -10.84
C LEU A 63 -12.92 -3.95 -10.81
N ASP A 64 -12.02 -4.33 -11.73
CA ASP A 64 -10.59 -3.97 -11.61
C ASP A 64 -10.38 -2.46 -11.50
N GLN A 65 -10.99 -1.68 -12.40
CA GLN A 65 -10.85 -0.21 -12.36
C GLN A 65 -11.48 0.39 -11.10
N LYS A 66 -12.65 -0.09 -10.68
CA LYS A 66 -13.34 0.44 -9.49
C LYS A 66 -12.51 0.20 -8.23
N LEU A 67 -11.88 -0.96 -8.12
CA LEU A 67 -11.04 -1.30 -6.99
C LEU A 67 -9.72 -0.53 -7.01
N LEU A 68 -9.15 -0.26 -8.19
CA LEU A 68 -8.02 0.63 -8.34
C LEU A 68 -8.37 2.06 -7.90
N ASP A 69 -9.52 2.58 -8.32
CA ASP A 69 -9.97 3.92 -7.93
C ASP A 69 -10.15 4.03 -6.41
N ILE A 70 -10.69 2.99 -5.76
CA ILE A 70 -10.82 2.91 -4.31
C ILE A 70 -9.45 2.90 -3.63
N GLN A 71 -8.49 2.11 -4.13
CA GLN A 71 -7.13 2.08 -3.60
C GLN A 71 -6.48 3.46 -3.70
N VAL A 72 -6.57 4.11 -4.87
CA VAL A 72 -6.03 5.46 -5.08
C VAL A 72 -6.69 6.48 -4.15
N ALA A 73 -8.01 6.40 -3.97
CA ALA A 73 -8.72 7.26 -3.02
C ALA A 73 -8.24 7.06 -1.58
N MET A 74 -8.06 5.81 -1.14
CA MET A 74 -7.51 5.50 0.18
C MET A 74 -6.09 6.05 0.34
N GLU A 75 -5.20 5.79 -0.62
CA GLU A 75 -3.82 6.28 -0.58
C GLU A 75 -3.75 7.80 -0.57
N ASN A 76 -4.65 8.49 -1.29
CA ASN A 76 -4.75 9.94 -1.25
C ASN A 76 -5.17 10.46 0.12
N GLN A 77 -6.08 9.77 0.83
CA GLN A 77 -6.45 10.14 2.19
C GLN A 77 -5.28 9.94 3.16
N LEU A 78 -4.57 8.81 3.07
CA LEU A 78 -3.41 8.54 3.91
C LEU A 78 -2.29 9.57 3.69
N ARG A 79 -2.11 10.07 2.47
CA ARG A 79 -1.11 11.11 2.16
C ARG A 79 -1.39 12.44 2.85
N GLN A 80 -2.65 12.74 3.19
CA GLN A 80 -3.05 13.99 3.82
C GLN A 80 -2.96 13.96 5.34
N MET A 81 -2.65 12.80 5.93
CA MET A 81 -2.57 12.62 7.38
C MET A 81 -1.10 12.47 7.78
N SER A 82 -0.57 13.41 8.55
CA SER A 82 0.78 13.31 9.12
C SER A 82 0.78 12.55 10.45
N LEU A 83 1.95 12.09 10.89
CA LEU A 83 2.18 11.65 12.27
C LEU A 83 2.19 12.82 13.26
#